data_AF-A0A498P4M7-F1
#
_entry.id   AF-A0A498P4M7-F1
#
_cell.length_a   1.000
_cell.length_b   1.000
_cell.length_c   1.000
_cell.angle_alpha   90.00
_cell.angle_beta   90.00
_cell.angle_gamma   90.00
#
_symmetry.space_group_name_H-M   'P 1'
#
loop_
_entity.id
_entity.type
_entity.pdbx_description
1 polymer ?
#
loop_
_entity_poly.entity_id
_entity_poly.type
_entity_poly.pdbx_seq_one_letter_code
_entity_poly.pdbx_strand_id
1 'polypeptide(L)'
;MMFDPWLTGPAFARGWWLLHEPPSDAMDRLSQADLIYISHMHSDHLSYPTLKHLSKRRPDIPIYVGDTSRPVFWYLEKSGVNLTNINVVPFGVWQNVDEHLRFMILMDGVHPEMDTCLIVEYKGHMILNTVDCTRPNNGRLPHGVDLMMSDFAGGASGFPMTFHGGKYTAEIFKYKSWIQYYYNWAGFKGYNLVIRVIETDDDFKPLKGGYEYLVDFLDLSFPDVRPERDHAYEEIKNRVNVMRHVVLNGGLWDDLYIGFNNRMSRDPDVYHHK
;
A
#
# COMPACT_ATOMS: atom_id res chain seq x y z
N MET A 1 7.75 -16.30 -14.43
CA MET A 1 7.00 -15.83 -13.23
C MET A 1 7.40 -14.40 -12.89
N MET A 2 6.44 -13.52 -12.58
CA MET A 2 6.66 -12.19 -11.98
C MET A 2 5.97 -12.09 -10.62
N PHE A 3 6.52 -11.28 -9.71
CA PHE A 3 5.99 -11.03 -8.37
C PHE A 3 5.54 -9.55 -8.29
N ASP A 4 4.36 -9.29 -7.74
CA ASP A 4 3.90 -7.96 -7.31
C ASP A 4 4.18 -6.81 -8.31
N PRO A 5 3.70 -6.88 -9.57
CA PRO A 5 4.10 -5.93 -10.60
C PRO A 5 3.48 -4.55 -10.37
N TRP A 6 4.30 -3.59 -9.92
CA TRP A 6 4.02 -2.16 -9.91
C TRP A 6 4.87 -1.44 -10.96
N LEU A 7 4.28 -1.18 -12.14
CA LEU A 7 4.97 -0.58 -13.30
C LEU A 7 4.51 0.84 -13.63
N THR A 8 3.37 1.27 -13.09
CA THR A 8 2.84 2.61 -13.34
C THR A 8 1.85 3.02 -12.25
N GLY A 9 1.58 4.33 -12.22
CA GLY A 9 0.67 4.94 -11.27
C GLY A 9 1.21 4.96 -9.84
N PRO A 10 0.43 5.53 -8.92
CA PRO A 10 0.83 5.63 -7.54
C PRO A 10 0.38 4.41 -6.71
N ALA A 11 0.92 4.33 -5.49
CA ALA A 11 0.42 3.52 -4.39
C ALA A 11 -0.04 4.40 -3.21
N PHE A 12 -0.85 3.84 -2.32
CA PHE A 12 -1.40 4.41 -1.09
C PHE A 12 -2.00 5.79 -1.29
N ALA A 13 -3.13 5.88 -2.00
CA ALA A 13 -3.91 7.11 -2.21
C ALA A 13 -3.19 8.27 -2.94
N ARG A 14 -2.07 7.97 -3.62
CA ARG A 14 -1.12 8.87 -4.31
C ARG A 14 0.19 9.12 -3.59
N GLY A 15 0.35 8.65 -2.36
CA GLY A 15 1.50 8.91 -1.51
C GLY A 15 2.81 8.49 -2.16
N TRP A 16 2.83 7.30 -2.74
CA TRP A 16 4.07 6.75 -3.30
C TRP A 16 4.02 6.67 -4.81
N TRP A 17 5.18 6.93 -5.39
CA TRP A 17 5.44 6.81 -6.83
C TRP A 17 6.70 6.00 -7.03
N LEU A 18 6.80 5.39 -8.21
CA LEU A 18 8.03 4.74 -8.63
C LEU A 18 9.16 5.77 -8.64
N LEU A 19 10.21 5.51 -7.84
CA LEU A 19 11.40 6.36 -7.79
C LEU A 19 12.13 6.40 -9.13
N HIS A 20 12.06 5.30 -9.87
CA HIS A 20 12.67 5.14 -11.18
C HIS A 20 11.64 4.66 -12.17
N GLU A 21 11.71 5.17 -13.40
CA GLU A 21 10.91 4.63 -14.49
C GLU A 21 11.32 3.17 -14.76
N PRO A 22 10.35 2.23 -14.83
CA PRO A 22 10.65 0.87 -15.25
C PRO A 22 11.22 0.83 -16.66
N PRO A 23 11.96 -0.24 -17.03
CA PRO A 23 12.40 -0.45 -18.40
C PRO A 23 11.25 -0.30 -19.40
N SER A 24 11.51 0.29 -20.56
CA SER A 24 10.47 0.58 -21.56
C SER A 24 9.71 -0.65 -22.05
N ASP A 25 10.33 -1.83 -21.96
CA ASP A 25 9.75 -3.13 -22.33
C ASP A 25 9.14 -3.89 -21.13
N ALA A 26 9.07 -3.28 -19.93
CA ALA A 26 8.58 -3.96 -18.72
C ALA A 26 7.15 -4.49 -18.87
N MET A 27 6.26 -3.73 -19.51
CA MET A 27 4.88 -4.17 -19.77
C MET A 27 4.82 -5.31 -20.80
N ASP A 28 5.74 -5.34 -21.77
CA ASP A 28 5.83 -6.45 -22.73
C ASP A 28 6.29 -7.73 -22.02
N ARG A 29 7.33 -7.62 -21.17
CA ARG A 29 7.82 -8.73 -20.34
C ARG A 29 6.74 -9.25 -19.38
N LEU A 30 6.02 -8.35 -18.71
CA LEU A 30 4.90 -8.71 -17.85
C LEU A 30 3.81 -9.47 -18.62
N SER A 31 3.45 -8.98 -19.81
CA SER A 31 2.47 -9.63 -20.67
C SER A 31 2.94 -10.99 -21.19
N GLN A 32 4.25 -11.25 -21.26
CA GLN A 32 4.82 -12.52 -21.71
C GLN A 32 5.11 -13.51 -20.57
N ALA A 33 5.00 -13.10 -19.31
CA ALA A 33 5.25 -13.98 -18.18
C ALA A 33 4.31 -15.20 -18.20
N ASP A 34 4.79 -16.36 -17.73
CA ASP A 34 3.99 -17.58 -17.66
C ASP A 34 2.84 -17.45 -16.64
N LEU A 35 3.12 -16.73 -15.55
CA LEU A 35 2.19 -16.42 -14.48
C LEU A 35 2.69 -15.24 -13.64
N ILE A 36 1.77 -14.69 -12.85
CA ILE A 36 2.01 -13.63 -11.86
C ILE A 36 1.64 -14.16 -10.48
N TYR A 37 2.44 -13.82 -9.48
CA TYR A 37 2.05 -13.92 -8.08
C TYR A 37 1.79 -12.53 -7.52
N ILE A 38 0.70 -12.38 -6.78
CA ILE A 38 0.40 -11.18 -5.99
C ILE A 38 0.32 -11.59 -4.53
N SER A 39 1.20 -11.01 -3.72
CA SER A 39 1.41 -11.38 -2.33
C SER A 39 0.27 -10.96 -1.42
N HIS A 40 -0.17 -9.70 -1.52
CA HIS A 40 -1.20 -9.13 -0.67
C HIS A 40 -1.86 -7.90 -1.33
N MET A 41 -2.83 -7.30 -0.63
CA MET A 41 -3.75 -6.30 -1.19
C MET A 41 -3.24 -4.84 -1.20
N HIS A 42 -2.05 -4.56 -0.66
CA HIS A 42 -1.51 -3.20 -0.68
C HIS A 42 -1.18 -2.75 -2.10
N SER A 43 -1.42 -1.48 -2.41
CA SER A 43 -1.42 -0.96 -3.80
C SER A 43 -0.04 -0.89 -4.49
N ASP A 44 1.03 -0.95 -3.70
CA ASP A 44 2.43 -1.10 -4.14
C ASP A 44 2.78 -2.55 -4.52
N HIS A 45 1.96 -3.53 -4.11
CA HIS A 45 2.05 -4.94 -4.54
C HIS A 45 0.95 -5.32 -5.54
N LEU A 46 -0.29 -4.91 -5.25
CA LEU A 46 -1.49 -5.01 -6.08
C LEU A 46 -1.76 -3.68 -6.82
N SER A 47 -0.96 -3.40 -7.85
CA SER A 47 -1.09 -2.16 -8.62
C SER A 47 -2.23 -2.22 -9.65
N TYR A 48 -3.42 -1.74 -9.29
CA TYR A 48 -4.54 -1.60 -10.26
C TYR A 48 -4.21 -0.78 -11.52
N PRO A 49 -3.42 0.32 -11.46
CA PRO A 49 -2.96 1.01 -12.67
C PRO A 49 -2.20 0.07 -13.61
N THR A 50 -1.27 -0.73 -13.09
CA THR A 50 -0.51 -1.72 -13.87
C THR A 50 -1.45 -2.80 -14.42
N LEU A 51 -2.32 -3.37 -13.58
CA LEU A 51 -3.26 -4.41 -13.98
C LEU A 51 -4.26 -3.96 -15.03
N LYS A 52 -4.67 -2.68 -15.03
CA LYS A 52 -5.54 -2.10 -16.07
C LYS A 52 -4.88 -2.05 -17.46
N HIS A 53 -3.56 -1.90 -17.52
CA HIS A 53 -2.82 -2.01 -18.77
C HIS A 53 -2.64 -3.47 -19.18
N LEU A 54 -2.29 -4.34 -18.22
CA LEU A 54 -2.13 -5.77 -18.45
C LEU A 54 -3.44 -6.42 -18.95
N SER A 55 -4.58 -6.10 -18.33
CA SER A 55 -5.89 -6.67 -18.70
C SER A 55 -6.31 -6.38 -20.14
N LYS A 56 -5.76 -5.32 -20.75
CA LYS A 56 -6.01 -5.00 -22.16
C LYS A 56 -5.13 -5.81 -23.12
N ARG A 57 -4.01 -6.34 -22.64
CA ARG A 57 -3.01 -7.07 -23.43
C ARG A 57 -3.12 -8.58 -23.26
N ARG A 58 -3.31 -9.05 -22.04
CA ARG A 58 -3.39 -10.48 -21.67
C ARG A 58 -4.27 -10.69 -20.44
N PRO A 59 -5.60 -10.55 -20.56
CA PRO A 59 -6.54 -10.70 -19.44
C PRO A 59 -6.57 -12.12 -18.84
N ASP A 60 -6.11 -13.11 -19.59
CA ASP A 60 -6.11 -14.55 -19.29
C ASP A 60 -4.81 -15.05 -18.65
N ILE A 61 -3.83 -14.17 -18.42
CA ILE A 61 -2.58 -14.55 -17.75
C ILE A 61 -2.89 -15.17 -16.37
N PRO A 62 -2.32 -16.35 -16.03
CA PRO A 62 -2.52 -16.96 -14.73
C PRO A 62 -2.00 -16.05 -13.62
N ILE A 63 -2.86 -15.67 -12.69
CA ILE A 63 -2.50 -14.95 -11.47
C ILE A 63 -2.76 -15.86 -10.28
N TYR A 64 -1.78 -15.99 -9.40
CA TYR A 64 -1.89 -16.79 -8.18
C TYR A 64 -1.80 -15.91 -6.93
N VAL A 65 -2.69 -16.18 -5.99
CA VAL A 65 -2.76 -15.50 -4.69
C VAL A 65 -3.00 -16.52 -3.57
N GLY A 66 -2.59 -16.20 -2.36
CA GLY A 66 -2.87 -17.05 -1.20
C GLY A 66 -4.33 -16.97 -0.75
N ASP A 67 -4.83 -18.05 -0.16
CA ASP A 67 -6.16 -18.14 0.46
C ASP A 67 -6.20 -17.43 1.83
N THR A 68 -6.15 -16.10 1.79
CA THR A 68 -6.19 -15.22 2.96
C THR A 68 -7.63 -14.88 3.36
N SER A 69 -7.87 -14.63 4.66
CA SER A 69 -9.21 -14.21 5.13
C SER A 69 -9.58 -12.79 4.70
N ARG A 70 -8.58 -11.94 4.39
CA ARG A 70 -8.74 -10.71 3.61
C ARG A 70 -8.27 -10.96 2.17
N PRO A 71 -9.18 -11.32 1.24
CA PRO A 71 -8.84 -11.56 -0.16
C PRO A 71 -7.98 -10.47 -0.78
N VAL A 72 -6.94 -10.88 -1.49
CA VAL A 72 -6.05 -9.97 -2.24
C VAL A 72 -6.86 -9.06 -3.17
N PHE A 73 -7.77 -9.64 -3.96
CA PHE A 73 -8.57 -8.93 -4.96
C PHE A 73 -9.89 -8.34 -4.41
N TRP A 74 -9.89 -7.83 -3.17
CA TRP A 74 -11.08 -7.30 -2.51
C TRP A 74 -11.84 -6.23 -3.32
N TYR A 75 -11.13 -5.42 -4.12
CA TYR A 75 -11.70 -4.29 -4.88
C TYR A 75 -11.73 -4.51 -6.40
N LEU A 76 -11.51 -5.74 -6.88
CA LEU A 76 -11.38 -6.01 -8.32
C LEU A 76 -12.59 -5.53 -9.13
N GLU A 77 -13.82 -5.81 -8.69
CA GLU A 77 -15.04 -5.38 -9.38
C GLU A 77 -15.12 -3.85 -9.49
N LYS A 78 -14.81 -3.12 -8.41
CA LYS A 78 -14.87 -1.65 -8.37
C LYS A 78 -13.73 -1.00 -9.15
N SER A 79 -12.62 -1.70 -9.37
CA SER A 79 -11.46 -1.17 -10.08
C SER A 79 -11.70 -1.00 -11.60
N GLY A 80 -12.67 -1.72 -12.16
CA GLY A 80 -12.92 -1.79 -13.61
C GLY A 80 -11.83 -2.54 -14.39
N VAL A 81 -10.95 -3.27 -13.70
CA VAL A 81 -9.96 -4.18 -14.31
C VAL A 81 -10.62 -5.54 -14.58
N ASN A 82 -10.41 -6.07 -15.78
CA ASN A 82 -10.98 -7.36 -16.20
C ASN A 82 -9.90 -8.43 -16.33
N LEU A 83 -9.76 -9.27 -15.30
CA LEU A 83 -8.85 -10.42 -15.28
C LEU A 83 -9.68 -11.70 -15.23
N THR A 84 -9.35 -12.68 -16.05
CA THR A 84 -10.18 -13.88 -16.24
C THR A 84 -9.57 -15.16 -15.67
N ASN A 85 -8.37 -15.09 -15.09
CA ASN A 85 -7.63 -16.27 -14.63
C ASN A 85 -6.91 -16.02 -13.30
N ILE A 86 -7.70 -15.79 -12.24
CA ILE A 86 -7.22 -15.63 -10.87
C ILE A 86 -7.40 -16.95 -10.12
N ASN A 87 -6.31 -17.46 -9.55
CA ASN A 87 -6.22 -18.73 -8.86
C ASN A 87 -5.87 -18.48 -7.39
N VAL A 88 -6.85 -18.68 -6.51
CA VAL A 88 -6.63 -18.66 -5.06
C VAL A 88 -6.18 -20.05 -4.63
N VAL A 89 -5.01 -20.16 -3.99
CA VAL A 89 -4.42 -21.46 -3.62
C VAL A 89 -4.17 -21.57 -2.11
N PRO A 90 -4.32 -22.77 -1.53
CA PRO A 90 -4.08 -22.99 -0.11
C PRO A 90 -2.60 -22.85 0.25
N PHE A 91 -2.33 -22.44 1.49
CA PHE A 91 -0.97 -22.34 2.01
C PHE A 91 -0.30 -23.70 2.14
N GLY A 92 1.01 -23.75 1.87
CA GLY A 92 1.82 -24.95 2.08
C GLY A 92 1.61 -26.05 1.04
N VAL A 93 0.97 -25.74 -0.09
CA VAL A 93 0.71 -26.70 -1.18
C VAL A 93 1.48 -26.30 -2.44
N TRP A 94 2.29 -27.23 -2.97
CA TRP A 94 3.00 -27.05 -4.23
C TRP A 94 2.04 -26.93 -5.42
N GLN A 95 2.21 -25.85 -6.18
CA GLN A 95 1.60 -25.62 -7.48
C GLN A 95 2.64 -25.93 -8.54
N ASN A 96 2.43 -26.99 -9.34
CA ASN A 96 3.32 -27.35 -10.43
C ASN A 96 2.87 -26.64 -11.70
N VAL A 97 3.76 -25.85 -12.30
CA VAL A 97 3.48 -25.07 -13.52
C VAL A 97 3.91 -25.88 -14.75
N ASP A 98 5.14 -26.39 -14.72
CA ASP A 98 5.70 -27.27 -15.75
C ASP A 98 6.80 -28.18 -15.14
N GLU A 99 7.59 -28.84 -15.99
CA GLU A 99 8.69 -29.74 -15.57
C GLU A 99 9.87 -29.02 -14.88
N HIS A 100 9.89 -27.69 -14.91
CA HIS A 100 10.98 -26.86 -14.41
C HIS A 100 10.55 -25.90 -13.32
N LEU A 101 9.28 -25.55 -13.23
CA LEU A 101 8.75 -24.52 -12.34
C LEU A 101 7.63 -25.08 -11.46
N ARG A 102 7.83 -24.95 -10.15
CA ARG A 102 6.76 -25.08 -9.16
C ARG A 102 6.92 -24.04 -8.07
N PHE A 103 5.84 -23.69 -7.40
CA PHE A 103 5.89 -22.74 -6.29
C PHE A 103 4.93 -23.13 -5.17
N MET A 104 5.12 -22.58 -4.00
CA MET A 104 4.28 -22.77 -2.83
C MET A 104 4.08 -21.43 -2.14
N ILE A 105 2.82 -21.02 -1.96
CA ILE A 105 2.49 -19.82 -1.19
C ILE A 105 2.39 -20.20 0.29
N LEU A 106 2.91 -19.36 1.16
CA LEU A 106 2.98 -19.53 2.60
C LEU A 106 2.37 -18.31 3.30
N MET A 107 1.74 -18.54 4.44
CA MET A 107 1.18 -17.49 5.28
C MET A 107 2.27 -16.71 6.03
N ASP A 108 1.97 -15.47 6.41
CA ASP A 108 2.68 -14.80 7.49
C ASP A 108 2.24 -15.29 8.88
N GLY A 109 3.15 -15.30 9.85
CA GLY A 109 2.86 -15.66 11.23
C GLY A 109 2.36 -14.50 12.10
N VAL A 110 2.47 -13.25 11.64
CA VAL A 110 2.00 -12.05 12.36
C VAL A 110 0.72 -11.49 11.74
N HIS A 111 0.68 -11.41 10.41
CA HIS A 111 -0.45 -10.94 9.61
C HIS A 111 -1.04 -12.05 8.71
N PRO A 112 -1.45 -13.20 9.28
CA PRO A 112 -1.94 -14.36 8.51
C PRO A 112 -3.22 -14.07 7.71
N GLU A 113 -3.93 -13.01 8.06
CA GLU A 113 -5.14 -12.57 7.37
C GLU A 113 -4.88 -11.92 6.02
N MET A 114 -3.64 -11.51 5.72
CA MET A 114 -3.35 -10.71 4.51
C MET A 114 -2.00 -11.00 3.87
N ASP A 115 -0.92 -11.13 4.65
CA ASP A 115 0.44 -11.19 4.10
C ASP A 115 0.81 -12.61 3.73
N THR A 116 1.41 -12.75 2.56
CA THR A 116 1.89 -14.04 2.07
C THR A 116 3.30 -13.91 1.51
N CYS A 117 4.05 -15.00 1.62
CA CYS A 117 5.35 -15.17 0.99
C CYS A 117 5.32 -16.41 0.10
N LEU A 118 6.37 -16.64 -0.68
CA LEU A 118 6.45 -17.85 -1.49
C LEU A 118 7.83 -18.48 -1.55
N ILE A 119 7.81 -19.79 -1.78
CA ILE A 119 8.95 -20.56 -2.23
C ILE A 119 8.74 -20.89 -3.71
N VAL A 120 9.77 -20.69 -4.53
CA VAL A 120 9.79 -21.11 -5.93
C VAL A 120 10.92 -22.11 -6.10
N GLU A 121 10.64 -23.23 -6.76
CA GLU A 121 11.67 -24.09 -7.32
C GLU A 121 11.68 -23.92 -8.83
N TYR A 122 12.83 -23.51 -9.37
CA TYR A 122 13.03 -23.31 -10.79
C TYR A 122 14.33 -23.96 -11.26
N LYS A 123 14.23 -24.96 -12.15
CA LYS A 123 15.38 -25.69 -12.72
C LYS A 123 16.37 -26.21 -11.67
N GLY A 124 15.83 -26.70 -10.55
CA GLY A 124 16.62 -27.24 -9.44
C GLY A 124 17.14 -26.19 -8.45
N HIS A 125 16.85 -24.91 -8.65
CA HIS A 125 17.19 -23.85 -7.70
C HIS A 125 15.99 -23.44 -6.86
N MET A 126 16.22 -23.22 -5.56
CA MET A 126 15.20 -22.78 -4.62
C MET A 126 15.33 -21.28 -4.33
N ILE A 127 14.24 -20.55 -4.55
CA ILE A 127 14.11 -19.12 -4.27
C ILE A 127 13.09 -18.95 -3.15
N LEU A 128 13.46 -18.25 -2.08
CA LEU A 128 12.54 -17.80 -1.04
C LEU A 128 12.32 -16.30 -1.23
N ASN A 129 11.07 -15.87 -1.44
CA ASN A 129 10.73 -14.46 -1.43
C ASN A 129 9.77 -14.20 -0.26
N THR A 130 10.27 -13.52 0.77
CA THR A 130 9.53 -13.24 2.00
C THR A 130 8.61 -12.04 1.88
N VAL A 131 8.79 -11.20 0.84
CA VAL A 131 8.00 -9.98 0.62
C VAL A 131 7.93 -9.18 1.94
N ASP A 132 6.72 -8.89 2.42
CA ASP A 132 6.43 -8.09 3.60
C ASP A 132 6.12 -8.95 4.84
N CYS A 133 6.27 -10.28 4.74
CA CYS A 133 6.00 -11.17 5.88
C CYS A 133 6.93 -10.86 7.05
N THR A 134 6.36 -10.47 8.19
CA THR A 134 7.11 -10.23 9.43
C THR A 134 7.67 -11.53 10.02
N ARG A 135 6.95 -12.63 9.86
CA ARG A 135 7.32 -13.96 10.36
C ARG A 135 6.89 -15.04 9.36
N PRO A 136 7.55 -15.12 8.18
CA PRO A 136 7.18 -16.02 7.08
C PRO A 136 7.04 -17.46 7.55
N ASN A 137 5.88 -18.07 7.27
CA ASN A 137 5.51 -19.42 7.67
C ASN A 137 5.73 -19.70 9.16
N ASN A 138 5.35 -18.76 10.03
CA ASN A 138 5.58 -18.84 11.48
C ASN A 138 7.07 -18.99 11.89
N GLY A 139 8.00 -18.62 11.01
CA GLY A 139 9.44 -18.78 11.19
C GLY A 139 9.99 -20.14 10.76
N ARG A 140 9.16 -21.00 10.15
CA ARG A 140 9.58 -22.30 9.58
C ARG A 140 10.02 -22.11 8.13
N LEU A 141 11.26 -21.69 7.96
CA LEU A 141 11.86 -21.46 6.65
C LEU A 141 12.46 -22.74 6.04
N PRO A 142 12.47 -22.87 4.71
CA PRO A 142 13.12 -23.99 4.03
C PRO A 142 14.64 -23.96 4.21
N HIS A 143 15.27 -25.12 4.04
CA HIS A 143 16.72 -25.26 3.97
C HIS A 143 17.17 -25.36 2.51
N GLY A 144 18.43 -24.99 2.24
CA GLY A 144 19.00 -25.10 0.89
C GLY A 144 18.47 -24.06 -0.09
N VAL A 145 18.08 -22.88 0.39
CA VAL A 145 17.69 -21.73 -0.43
C VAL A 145 18.90 -21.19 -1.17
N ASP A 146 18.84 -21.13 -2.50
CA ASP A 146 19.89 -20.54 -3.35
C ASP A 146 19.79 -19.01 -3.41
N LEU A 147 18.56 -18.47 -3.39
CA LEU A 147 18.29 -17.04 -3.42
C LEU A 147 17.19 -16.67 -2.43
N MET A 148 17.48 -15.74 -1.52
CA MET A 148 16.48 -15.13 -0.65
C MET A 148 16.22 -13.68 -1.07
N MET A 149 14.96 -13.34 -1.28
CA MET A 149 14.47 -11.98 -1.49
C MET A 149 13.70 -11.58 -0.23
N SER A 150 14.12 -10.50 0.43
CA SER A 150 13.47 -9.94 1.62
C SER A 150 13.30 -8.45 1.46
N ASP A 151 12.32 -7.91 2.17
CA ASP A 151 12.28 -6.49 2.48
C ASP A 151 13.65 -6.01 3.01
N PHE A 152 14.15 -4.92 2.45
CA PHE A 152 15.43 -4.35 2.86
C PHE A 152 15.27 -3.44 4.10
N ALA A 153 14.09 -2.87 4.30
CA ALA A 153 13.76 -2.04 5.44
C ALA A 153 12.26 -2.11 5.74
N GLY A 154 11.91 -2.18 7.03
CA GLY A 154 10.53 -2.26 7.48
C GLY A 154 9.77 -0.95 7.23
N GLY A 155 8.66 -1.05 6.50
CA GLY A 155 7.74 0.04 6.20
C GLY A 155 8.11 0.90 4.98
N ALA A 156 7.41 2.01 4.82
CA ALA A 156 7.47 2.97 3.71
C ALA A 156 8.85 3.56 3.36
N SER A 157 9.85 3.39 4.21
CA SER A 157 11.13 4.07 4.04
C SER A 157 12.30 3.28 4.64
N GLY A 158 13.41 3.26 3.90
CA GLY A 158 14.71 2.70 4.30
C GLY A 158 15.33 3.25 5.60
N PHE A 159 14.74 4.28 6.18
CA PHE A 159 15.25 4.98 7.35
C PHE A 159 14.08 5.42 8.24
N PRO A 160 14.21 5.42 9.57
CA PRO A 160 13.26 6.12 10.42
C PRO A 160 13.21 7.59 9.98
N MET A 161 12.02 8.15 9.76
CA MET A 161 11.88 9.61 9.59
C MET A 161 12.31 10.29 10.89
N THR A 162 13.60 10.63 10.99
CA THR A 162 14.16 11.43 12.08
C THR A 162 14.05 12.89 11.70
N PHE A 163 13.12 13.60 12.32
CA PHE A 163 13.02 15.05 12.16
C PHE A 163 14.22 15.72 12.86
N HIS A 164 15.09 16.37 12.10
CA HIS A 164 16.14 17.24 12.63
C HIS A 164 15.65 18.69 12.60
N GLY A 165 15.84 19.44 13.69
CA GLY A 165 15.52 20.88 13.73
C GLY A 165 14.34 21.32 14.62
N GLY A 166 13.67 20.41 15.31
CA GLY A 166 12.60 20.75 16.26
C GLY A 166 11.30 21.24 15.60
N LYS A 167 10.38 21.77 16.42
CA LYS A 167 9.00 22.11 16.01
C LYS A 167 8.98 23.05 14.81
N TYR A 168 8.38 22.61 13.69
CA TYR A 168 8.21 23.44 12.48
C TYR A 168 7.25 24.60 12.80
N THR A 169 7.83 25.79 12.99
CA THR A 169 7.16 27.06 13.33
C THR A 169 7.02 27.99 12.13
N ALA A 170 7.12 27.44 10.92
CA ALA A 170 6.99 28.21 9.68
C ALA A 170 5.71 29.06 9.70
N GLU A 171 5.81 30.29 9.20
CA GLU A 171 4.74 31.29 9.34
C GLU A 171 3.43 30.84 8.73
N ILE A 172 3.47 29.99 7.71
CA ILE A 172 2.28 29.42 7.06
C ILE A 172 1.36 28.72 8.08
N PHE A 173 1.91 28.07 9.12
CA PHE A 173 1.15 27.38 10.15
C PHE A 173 0.54 28.30 11.20
N LYS A 174 0.72 29.62 11.11
CA LYS A 174 -0.04 30.59 11.91
C LYS A 174 -1.45 30.80 11.34
N TYR A 175 -1.66 30.45 10.06
CA TYR A 175 -2.89 30.74 9.33
C TYR A 175 -3.62 29.45 8.96
N LYS A 176 -4.85 29.26 9.45
CA LYS A 176 -5.66 28.05 9.15
C LYS A 176 -5.79 27.77 7.64
N SER A 177 -5.65 28.79 6.79
CA SER A 177 -5.68 28.71 5.33
C SER A 177 -4.64 27.76 4.71
N TRP A 178 -3.58 27.40 5.43
CA TRP A 178 -2.59 26.43 4.96
C TRP A 178 -3.25 25.07 4.63
N ILE A 179 -4.29 24.68 5.38
CA ILE A 179 -5.00 23.42 5.20
C ILE A 179 -5.62 23.39 3.80
N GLN A 180 -6.42 24.42 3.46
CA GLN A 180 -7.04 24.49 2.15
C GLN A 180 -5.99 24.59 1.05
N TYR A 181 -4.94 25.40 1.24
CA TYR A 181 -3.87 25.53 0.27
C TYR A 181 -3.22 24.17 -0.05
N TYR A 182 -2.85 23.42 0.99
CA TYR A 182 -2.18 22.14 0.87
C TYR A 182 -3.05 21.08 0.20
N TYR A 183 -4.29 20.86 0.66
CA TYR A 183 -5.15 19.82 0.08
C TYR A 183 -5.60 20.16 -1.34
N ASN A 184 -5.77 21.45 -1.68
CA ASN A 184 -5.99 21.86 -3.07
C ASN A 184 -4.76 21.59 -3.95
N TRP A 185 -3.55 21.84 -3.43
CA TRP A 185 -2.30 21.49 -4.12
C TRP A 185 -2.15 19.98 -4.30
N ALA A 186 -2.40 19.18 -3.27
CA ALA A 186 -2.33 17.71 -3.33
C ALA A 186 -3.35 17.12 -4.33
N GLY A 187 -4.50 17.79 -4.50
CA GLY A 187 -5.43 17.55 -5.62
C GLY A 187 -6.17 16.20 -5.57
N PHE A 188 -6.11 15.48 -4.45
CA PHE A 188 -6.88 14.26 -4.24
C PHE A 188 -8.36 14.62 -4.04
N LYS A 189 -9.24 14.19 -4.96
CA LYS A 189 -10.68 14.53 -4.95
C LYS A 189 -11.53 13.52 -5.71
N GLY A 190 -12.85 13.61 -5.60
CA GLY A 190 -13.83 12.69 -6.18
C GLY A 190 -13.83 11.30 -5.53
N TYR A 191 -13.41 11.19 -4.26
CA TYR A 191 -13.40 9.93 -3.52
C TYR A 191 -14.32 10.07 -2.32
N ASN A 192 -15.22 9.10 -2.10
CA ASN A 192 -16.16 9.15 -0.97
C ASN A 192 -15.47 8.78 0.35
N LEU A 193 -14.52 9.63 0.75
CA LEU A 193 -13.69 9.53 1.93
C LEU A 193 -13.66 10.89 2.63
N VAL A 194 -13.94 10.89 3.92
CA VAL A 194 -13.74 12.05 4.81
C VAL A 194 -12.63 11.71 5.77
N ILE A 195 -11.62 12.55 5.85
CA ILE A 195 -10.56 12.41 6.85
C ILE A 195 -10.71 13.45 7.94
N ARG A 196 -10.45 13.08 9.20
CA ARG A 196 -10.24 13.99 10.32
C ARG A 196 -8.78 13.96 10.69
N VAL A 197 -8.11 15.10 10.66
CA VAL A 197 -6.70 15.20 11.05
C VAL A 197 -6.61 16.00 12.34
N ILE A 198 -5.87 15.46 13.31
CA ILE A 198 -5.68 16.04 14.64
C ILE A 198 -4.18 16.15 14.88
N GLU A 199 -3.67 17.39 14.97
CA GLU A 199 -2.30 17.63 15.42
C GLU A 199 -2.17 17.30 16.91
N THR A 200 -1.22 16.44 17.25
CA THR A 200 -1.00 15.93 18.61
C THR A 200 0.42 16.19 19.11
N ASP A 201 0.58 16.06 20.43
CA ASP A 201 1.89 15.98 21.09
C ASP A 201 2.52 14.59 20.97
N ASP A 202 3.63 14.37 21.67
CA ASP A 202 4.38 13.12 21.64
C ASP A 202 3.67 11.93 22.32
N ASP A 203 2.58 12.19 23.05
CA ASP A 203 1.75 11.19 23.70
C ASP A 203 0.42 10.97 22.93
N PHE A 204 0.32 11.49 21.71
CA PHE A 204 -0.89 11.47 20.88
C PHE A 204 -2.11 12.16 21.52
N LYS A 205 -1.88 13.13 22.39
CA LYS A 205 -2.94 14.00 22.93
C LYS A 205 -3.11 15.22 22.01
N PRO A 206 -4.34 15.73 21.79
CA PRO A 206 -4.56 16.93 21.00
C PRO A 206 -3.66 18.08 21.48
N LEU A 207 -2.90 18.66 20.55
CA LEU A 207 -1.94 19.70 20.87
C LEU A 207 -2.67 21.01 21.15
N LYS A 208 -2.35 21.68 22.26
CA LYS A 208 -2.87 23.02 22.55
C LYS A 208 -2.39 24.01 21.48
N GLY A 209 -3.34 24.60 20.75
CA GLY A 209 -3.05 25.49 19.61
C GLY A 209 -2.62 24.76 18.34
N GLY A 210 -2.72 23.43 18.30
CA GLY A 210 -2.65 22.65 17.07
C GLY A 210 -3.95 22.72 16.28
N TYR A 211 -3.90 22.25 15.05
CA TYR A 211 -5.07 22.18 14.19
C TYR A 211 -5.81 20.86 14.32
N GLU A 212 -7.13 20.97 14.27
CA GLU A 212 -8.07 19.88 14.08
C GLU A 212 -9.02 20.28 12.96
N TYR A 213 -9.16 19.40 11.96
CA TYR A 213 -9.96 19.70 10.78
C TYR A 213 -10.44 18.44 10.08
N LEU A 214 -11.50 18.61 9.28
CA LEU A 214 -12.00 17.61 8.36
C LEU A 214 -11.64 18.01 6.93
N VAL A 215 -11.41 17.00 6.09
CA VAL A 215 -11.31 17.14 4.63
C VAL A 215 -12.26 16.12 4.01
N ASP A 216 -13.19 16.61 3.21
CA ASP A 216 -14.10 15.78 2.43
C ASP A 216 -13.57 15.67 1.00
N PHE A 217 -13.06 14.49 0.64
CA PHE A 217 -12.49 14.27 -0.69
C PHE A 217 -13.53 14.05 -1.77
N LEU A 218 -14.83 14.04 -1.47
CA LEU A 218 -15.86 13.91 -2.49
C LEU A 218 -15.85 15.12 -3.42
N ASP A 219 -15.87 16.31 -2.84
CA ASP A 219 -15.86 17.61 -3.52
C ASP A 219 -14.65 18.49 -3.17
N LEU A 220 -13.73 17.97 -2.34
CA LEU A 220 -12.58 18.68 -1.78
C LEU A 220 -13.00 19.89 -0.93
N SER A 221 -13.90 19.66 0.02
CA SER A 221 -14.37 20.64 0.98
C SER A 221 -13.77 20.41 2.39
N PHE A 222 -14.00 21.38 3.28
CA PHE A 222 -13.40 21.44 4.63
C PHE A 222 -14.49 21.70 5.68
N PRO A 223 -15.38 20.73 5.93
CA PRO A 223 -16.54 20.95 6.80
C PRO A 223 -16.12 21.06 8.28
N ASP A 224 -16.95 21.74 9.08
CA ASP A 224 -16.75 21.81 10.53
C ASP A 224 -17.23 20.54 11.26
N VAL A 225 -18.10 19.74 10.62
CA VAL A 225 -18.69 18.51 11.17
C VAL A 225 -18.64 17.37 10.15
N ARG A 226 -18.56 16.12 10.62
CA ARG A 226 -18.60 14.93 9.76
C ARG A 226 -19.95 14.93 9.00
N PRO A 227 -19.97 14.85 7.66
CA PRO A 227 -21.22 14.87 6.90
C PRO A 227 -22.11 13.67 7.24
N GLU A 228 -23.44 13.84 7.19
CA GLU A 228 -24.40 12.78 7.54
C GLU A 228 -24.60 11.70 6.46
N ARG A 229 -24.18 11.98 5.21
CA ARG A 229 -24.26 11.00 4.10
C ARG A 229 -23.41 9.76 4.37
N ASP A 230 -23.69 8.65 3.71
CA ASP A 230 -22.82 7.47 3.76
C ASP A 230 -21.44 7.74 3.13
N HIS A 231 -20.36 7.40 3.83
CA HIS A 231 -18.98 7.63 3.40
C HIS A 231 -17.99 6.79 4.22
N ALA A 232 -16.84 6.50 3.63
CA ALA A 232 -15.70 6.04 4.42
C ALA A 232 -15.12 7.20 5.23
N TYR A 233 -14.70 6.92 6.45
CA TYR A 233 -14.14 7.88 7.37
C TYR A 233 -12.83 7.38 7.96
N GLU A 234 -11.87 8.30 8.08
CA GLU A 234 -10.57 8.01 8.68
C GLU A 234 -10.15 9.14 9.61
N GLU A 235 -9.83 8.80 10.85
CA GLU A 235 -9.26 9.74 11.81
C GLU A 235 -7.76 9.49 11.94
N ILE A 236 -6.97 10.55 11.74
CA ILE A 236 -5.51 10.54 11.78
C ILE A 236 -5.07 11.48 12.90
N LYS A 237 -4.53 10.91 13.97
CA LYS A 237 -3.80 11.66 15.00
C LYS A 237 -2.33 11.64 14.66
N ASN A 238 -1.83 12.74 14.13
CA ASN A 238 -0.43 12.89 13.77
C ASN A 238 0.31 13.67 14.85
N ARG A 239 1.56 13.30 15.16
CA ARG A 239 2.43 14.24 15.88
C ARG A 239 2.58 15.50 15.03
N VAL A 240 2.48 16.67 15.66
CA VAL A 240 2.42 17.98 14.97
C VAL A 240 3.53 18.18 13.93
N ASN A 241 4.73 17.67 14.19
CA ASN A 241 5.88 17.86 13.31
C ASN A 241 5.72 17.13 11.97
N VAL A 242 4.92 16.08 11.91
CA VAL A 242 4.85 15.17 10.76
C VAL A 242 4.04 15.82 9.65
N MET A 243 2.80 16.22 9.95
CA MET A 243 1.95 16.91 8.98
C MET A 243 2.62 18.20 8.48
N ARG A 244 3.26 18.95 9.39
CA ARG A 244 3.96 20.18 9.01
C ARG A 244 5.17 19.94 8.13
N HIS A 245 5.90 18.85 8.36
CA HIS A 245 7.00 18.45 7.47
C HIS A 245 6.47 18.09 6.08
N VAL A 246 5.42 17.27 6.01
CA VAL A 246 4.75 16.89 4.75
C VAL A 246 4.36 18.14 3.96
N VAL A 247 3.68 19.09 4.60
CA VAL A 247 3.25 20.34 3.97
C VAL A 247 4.43 21.19 3.46
N LEU A 248 5.49 21.36 4.27
CA LEU A 248 6.63 22.20 3.91
C LEU A 248 7.48 21.63 2.79
N ASN A 249 7.54 20.31 2.66
CA ASN A 249 8.38 19.64 1.67
C ASN A 249 7.58 19.14 0.46
N GLY A 250 6.28 19.44 0.38
CA GLY A 250 5.43 18.95 -0.70
C GLY A 250 5.35 17.42 -0.73
N GLY A 251 5.32 16.78 0.44
CA GLY A 251 4.91 15.39 0.59
C GLY A 251 3.40 15.26 0.48
N LEU A 252 2.89 14.05 0.43
CA LEU A 252 1.45 13.79 0.36
C LEU A 252 0.91 13.31 1.70
N TRP A 253 -0.37 13.55 1.95
CA TRP A 253 -0.97 13.40 3.30
C TRP A 253 -1.16 11.93 3.68
N ASP A 254 -1.20 11.08 2.68
CA ASP A 254 -1.26 9.63 2.74
C ASP A 254 0.08 8.99 3.06
N ASP A 255 1.21 9.70 2.93
CA ASP A 255 2.49 9.28 3.55
C ASP A 255 2.36 9.14 5.07
N LEU A 256 1.33 9.74 5.67
CA LEU A 256 1.02 9.55 7.09
C LEU A 256 0.49 8.14 7.41
N TYR A 257 0.05 7.35 6.42
CA TYR A 257 -0.55 6.02 6.65
C TYR A 257 0.39 5.03 7.30
N ILE A 258 1.69 5.24 7.11
CA ILE A 258 2.69 4.25 7.47
C ILE A 258 3.74 4.91 8.37
N GLY A 259 3.94 4.34 9.55
CA GLY A 259 4.98 4.74 10.50
C GLY A 259 4.50 5.08 11.92
N PHE A 260 5.43 5.11 12.85
CA PHE A 260 5.18 5.24 14.30
C PHE A 260 4.69 6.63 14.77
N ASN A 261 4.55 7.58 13.85
CA ASN A 261 4.23 8.97 14.15
C ASN A 261 2.74 9.31 14.09
N ASN A 262 1.90 8.32 13.74
CA ASN A 262 0.47 8.50 13.55
C ASN A 262 -0.32 7.43 14.34
N ARG A 263 -1.53 7.77 14.79
CA ARG A 263 -2.56 6.81 15.21
C ARG A 263 -3.76 6.97 14.29
N MET A 264 -4.21 5.87 13.73
CA MET A 264 -5.29 5.85 12.75
C MET A 264 -6.47 5.02 13.25
N SER A 265 -7.67 5.49 12.96
CA SER A 265 -8.89 4.69 13.05
C SER A 265 -9.71 4.89 11.78
N ARG A 266 -10.38 3.83 11.36
CA ARG A 266 -11.16 3.79 10.12
C ARG A 266 -12.57 3.28 10.38
N ASP A 267 -13.51 3.80 9.62
CA ASP A 267 -14.92 3.48 9.69
C ASP A 267 -15.53 3.56 8.27
N PRO A 268 -15.77 2.42 7.59
CA PRO A 268 -15.48 1.05 8.01
C PRO A 268 -13.97 0.73 7.99
N ASP A 269 -13.56 -0.35 8.68
CA ASP A 269 -12.15 -0.83 8.68
C ASP A 269 -11.77 -1.46 7.32
N VAL A 270 -11.50 -0.60 6.33
CA VAL A 270 -11.10 -0.97 4.97
C VAL A 270 -9.96 -0.09 4.47
N TYR A 271 -9.20 -0.57 3.49
CA TYR A 271 -8.16 0.22 2.82
C TYR A 271 -8.74 1.11 1.70
N HIS A 272 -8.09 2.27 1.48
CA HIS A 272 -8.45 3.24 0.46
C HIS A 272 -7.49 3.15 -0.73
N HIS A 273 -8.02 2.96 -1.94
CA HIS A 273 -7.23 2.55 -3.12
C HIS A 273 -7.32 3.50 -4.33
N LYS A 274 -7.82 4.73 -4.16
CA LYS A 274 -8.01 5.66 -5.28
C LYS A 274 -6.70 6.27 -5.79
#